data_AF-A0AAV6ZU76-F1
#
_entry.id   AF-A0AAV6ZU76-F1
#
_cell.length_a   1.000
_cell.length_b   1.000
_cell.length_c   1.000
_cell.angle_alpha   90.00
_cell.angle_beta   90.00
_cell.angle_gamma   90.00
#
_symmetry.space_group_name_H-M   'P 1'
#
loop_
_entity.id
_entity.type
_entity.pdbx_description
1 polymer ?
#
loop_
_entity_poly.entity_id
_entity_poly.type
_entity_poly.pdbx_seq_one_letter_code
_entity_poly.pdbx_strand_id
1 'polypeptide(L)'
;MATGEVRYCSKFPYLCLKFTLIVYSTIFWLVGAFVLAIGIYAEVERQKYKTLHLFFLAPSIILILLGVLMFVVSFIGVLASLRDNLCLLRVFMYTLGLCLIVELTGGIIALIFRNQTMDLLNKNIRKGIQNYYDDLDFKNIMDFVQKQFKCCGGSEYTDWELNQYHSCSAPGPLACGVPYTCCITNKTTVMNTLCGYQAMKYNRPAAQTFVHVRGCTDAVIIWFLDNYTIMAGALLGILLPQFLGVLLSLLYVTRVEDMISEWNTSADVLLEGEATKPDIEFSSVGCCRCYPGQETYA
;
A
#
# COMPACT_ATOMS: atom_id res chain seq x y z
N MET A 1 -39.95 -29.38 15.76
CA MET A 1 -39.31 -29.48 14.42
C MET A 1 -38.73 -28.15 13.88
N ALA A 2 -38.88 -27.00 14.57
CA ALA A 2 -38.38 -25.71 14.09
C ALA A 2 -36.90 -25.37 14.43
N THR A 3 -36.19 -26.25 15.16
CA THR A 3 -34.79 -26.00 15.58
C THR A 3 -33.76 -26.22 14.47
N GLY A 4 -34.12 -26.96 13.41
CA GLY A 4 -33.23 -27.27 12.28
C GLY A 4 -33.03 -26.09 11.31
N GLU A 5 -34.09 -25.36 10.99
CA GLU A 5 -34.06 -24.26 10.00
C GLU A 5 -33.34 -23.01 10.54
N VAL A 6 -33.57 -22.64 11.80
CA VAL A 6 -32.91 -21.49 12.44
C VAL A 6 -31.40 -21.69 12.52
N ARG A 7 -30.94 -22.91 12.83
CA ARG A 7 -29.52 -23.28 12.92
C ARG A 7 -28.83 -23.34 11.54
N TYR A 8 -29.58 -23.52 10.46
CA TYR A 8 -29.05 -23.49 9.10
C TYR A 8 -28.80 -22.04 8.65
N CYS A 9 -29.69 -21.13 9.03
CA CYS A 9 -29.60 -19.70 8.70
C CYS A 9 -28.44 -18.99 9.40
N SER A 10 -28.00 -19.43 10.60
CA SER A 10 -26.82 -18.89 11.28
C SER A 10 -25.48 -19.49 10.82
N LYS A 11 -25.48 -20.73 10.31
CA LYS A 11 -24.29 -21.39 9.75
C LYS A 11 -23.85 -20.80 8.40
N PHE A 12 -24.81 -20.42 7.56
CA PHE A 12 -24.54 -19.82 6.25
C PHE A 12 -23.70 -18.52 6.30
N PRO A 13 -24.05 -17.49 7.11
CA PRO A 13 -23.27 -16.26 7.20
C PRO A 13 -21.89 -16.49 7.81
N TYR A 14 -21.76 -17.41 8.77
CA TYR A 14 -20.46 -17.79 9.33
C TYR A 14 -19.54 -18.44 8.27
N LEU A 15 -20.04 -19.41 7.51
CA LEU A 15 -19.27 -20.05 6.44
C LEU A 15 -18.88 -19.04 5.34
N CYS A 16 -19.79 -18.14 4.98
CA CYS A 16 -19.53 -17.07 4.01
C CYS A 16 -18.44 -16.11 4.51
N LEU A 17 -18.51 -15.66 5.77
CA LEU A 17 -17.49 -14.79 6.37
C LEU A 17 -16.14 -15.49 6.46
N LYS A 18 -16.12 -16.76 6.90
CA LYS A 18 -14.90 -17.57 6.98
C LYS A 18 -14.24 -17.70 5.61
N PHE A 19 -15.01 -18.10 4.59
CA PHE A 19 -14.49 -18.26 3.24
C PHE A 19 -14.00 -16.92 2.66
N THR A 20 -14.76 -15.84 2.85
CA THR A 20 -14.37 -14.50 2.40
C THR A 20 -13.08 -14.03 3.05
N LEU A 21 -12.92 -14.24 4.36
CA LEU A 21 -11.72 -13.85 5.10
C LEU A 21 -10.50 -14.68 4.69
N ILE A 22 -10.67 -16.00 4.49
CA ILE A 22 -9.61 -16.88 3.97
C ILE A 22 -9.16 -16.41 2.58
N VAL A 23 -10.10 -16.15 1.67
CA VAL A 23 -9.79 -15.69 0.31
C VAL A 23 -9.08 -14.34 0.35
N TYR A 24 -9.60 -13.38 1.13
CA TYR A 24 -8.97 -12.08 1.34
C TYR A 24 -7.53 -12.23 1.83
N SER A 25 -7.31 -12.94 2.94
CA SER A 25 -5.98 -13.11 3.51
C SER A 25 -5.03 -13.87 2.59
N THR A 26 -5.53 -14.85 1.82
CA THR A 26 -4.70 -15.60 0.85
C THR A 26 -4.26 -14.72 -0.31
N ILE A 27 -5.15 -13.88 -0.85
CA ILE A 27 -4.78 -12.94 -1.92
C ILE A 27 -3.68 -11.98 -1.44
N PHE A 28 -3.85 -11.37 -0.27
CA PHE A 28 -2.84 -10.45 0.27
C PHE A 28 -1.54 -11.15 0.65
N TRP A 29 -1.60 -12.40 1.07
CA TRP A 29 -0.42 -13.22 1.32
C TRP A 29 0.39 -13.47 0.04
N LEU A 30 -0.28 -13.82 -1.07
CA LEU A 30 0.36 -13.98 -2.38
C LEU A 30 0.93 -12.66 -2.92
N VAL A 31 0.19 -11.56 -2.77
CA VAL A 31 0.68 -10.22 -3.15
C VAL A 31 1.90 -9.83 -2.30
N GLY A 32 1.86 -10.06 -0.99
CA GLY A 32 2.99 -9.81 -0.09
C GLY A 32 4.22 -10.63 -0.46
N ALA A 33 4.03 -11.92 -0.78
CA ALA A 33 5.12 -12.79 -1.25
C ALA A 33 5.73 -12.29 -2.56
N PHE A 34 4.90 -11.83 -3.50
CA PHE A 34 5.34 -11.27 -4.78
C PHE A 34 6.12 -9.97 -4.60
N VAL A 35 5.59 -9.02 -3.81
CA VAL A 35 6.27 -7.75 -3.50
C VAL A 35 7.60 -8.01 -2.78
N LEU A 36 7.63 -8.96 -1.84
CA LEU A 36 8.85 -9.35 -1.15
C LEU A 36 9.89 -9.94 -2.11
N ALA A 37 9.48 -10.81 -3.04
CA ALA A 37 10.36 -11.37 -4.05
C ALA A 37 10.96 -10.28 -4.96
N ILE A 38 10.15 -9.32 -5.41
CA ILE A 38 10.64 -8.16 -6.19
C ILE A 38 11.63 -7.33 -5.37
N GLY A 39 11.31 -7.03 -4.10
CA GLY A 39 12.17 -6.26 -3.23
C GLY A 39 13.54 -6.92 -3.01
N ILE A 40 13.56 -8.23 -2.76
CA ILE A 40 14.79 -9.02 -2.63
C ILE A 40 15.58 -9.02 -3.93
N TYR A 41 14.91 -9.24 -5.08
CA TYR A 41 15.57 -9.22 -6.38
C TYR A 41 16.23 -7.87 -6.68
N ALA A 42 15.52 -6.77 -6.45
CA ALA A 42 16.03 -5.41 -6.64
C ALA A 42 17.23 -5.14 -5.73
N GLU A 43 17.16 -5.52 -4.45
CA GLU A 43 18.28 -5.31 -3.52
C GLU A 43 19.52 -6.15 -3.87
N VAL A 44 19.33 -7.39 -4.34
CA VAL A 44 20.44 -8.23 -4.80
C VAL A 44 21.13 -7.61 -6.01
N GLU A 45 20.36 -7.11 -6.98
CA GLU A 45 20.93 -6.44 -8.15
C GLU A 45 21.67 -5.16 -7.75
N ARG A 46 21.08 -4.37 -6.85
CA ARG A 46 21.70 -3.16 -6.29
C ARG A 46 23.01 -3.44 -5.56
N GLN A 47 23.13 -4.55 -4.83
CA GLN A 47 24.35 -4.91 -4.10
C GLN A 47 25.52 -5.29 -5.02
N LYS A 48 25.27 -5.81 -6.23
CA LYS A 48 26.33 -6.17 -7.19
C LYS A 48 27.14 -4.96 -7.67
N TYR A 49 26.52 -3.78 -7.72
CA TYR A 49 27.15 -2.52 -8.14
C TYR A 49 27.52 -1.61 -6.94
N LYS A 50 27.22 -2.11 -5.73
CA LYS A 50 27.65 -1.74 -4.37
C LYS A 50 29.13 -1.57 -4.02
N THR A 51 29.78 -0.41 -4.15
CA THR A 51 31.12 -0.18 -3.54
C THR A 51 31.12 0.61 -2.22
N LEU A 52 30.00 1.13 -1.73
CA LEU A 52 30.02 1.97 -0.52
C LEU A 52 28.80 1.83 0.42
N HIS A 53 29.12 1.63 1.70
CA HIS A 53 28.23 1.54 2.86
C HIS A 53 27.69 2.93 3.27
N LEU A 54 26.64 3.40 2.63
CA LEU A 54 25.87 4.52 3.19
C LEU A 54 24.41 4.14 3.38
N PHE A 55 23.90 4.44 4.59
CA PHE A 55 22.52 4.29 5.05
C PHE A 55 21.55 5.13 4.20
N PHE A 56 21.34 4.73 2.96
CA PHE A 56 20.23 5.18 2.15
C PHE A 56 19.13 4.11 2.25
N LEU A 57 17.94 4.51 2.73
CA LEU A 57 16.72 3.74 2.57
C LEU A 57 16.39 3.72 1.07
N ALA A 58 16.99 2.77 0.36
CA ALA A 58 16.72 2.57 -1.05
C ALA A 58 15.26 2.13 -1.25
N PRO A 59 14.65 2.45 -2.40
CA PRO A 59 13.31 1.97 -2.74
C PRO A 59 13.15 0.45 -2.56
N SER A 60 14.20 -0.33 -2.88
CA SER A 60 14.28 -1.78 -2.65
C SER A 60 14.08 -2.18 -1.18
N ILE A 61 14.72 -1.49 -0.23
CA ILE A 61 14.61 -1.76 1.21
C ILE A 61 13.18 -1.49 1.70
N ILE A 62 12.56 -0.41 1.21
CA ILE A 62 11.16 -0.08 1.55
C ILE A 62 10.23 -1.18 1.03
N LEU A 63 10.43 -1.66 -0.20
CA LEU A 63 9.66 -2.78 -0.77
C LEU A 63 9.82 -4.07 0.04
N ILE A 64 11.03 -4.38 0.52
CA ILE A 64 11.28 -5.54 1.39
C ILE A 64 10.51 -5.39 2.71
N LEU A 65 10.63 -4.25 3.39
CA LEU A 65 9.94 -4.00 4.67
C LEU A 65 8.42 -4.11 4.52
N LEU A 66 7.85 -3.50 3.48
CA LEU A 66 6.42 -3.58 3.17
C LEU A 66 6.01 -5.02 2.82
N GLY A 67 6.80 -5.71 1.98
CA GLY A 67 6.55 -7.09 1.57
C GLY A 67 6.56 -8.07 2.74
N VAL A 68 7.53 -7.96 3.65
CA VAL A 68 7.59 -8.79 4.87
C VAL A 68 6.39 -8.51 5.77
N LEU A 69 6.05 -7.24 6.01
CA LEU A 69 4.92 -6.87 6.84
C LEU A 69 3.61 -7.44 6.28
N MET A 70 3.36 -7.24 4.98
CA MET A 70 2.18 -7.78 4.29
C MET A 70 2.14 -9.31 4.36
N PHE A 71 3.26 -9.97 4.05
CA PHE A 71 3.34 -11.44 4.06
C PHE A 71 3.02 -12.02 5.44
N VAL A 72 3.64 -11.50 6.51
CA VAL A 72 3.45 -12.01 7.87
C VAL A 72 2.03 -11.75 8.37
N VAL A 73 1.52 -10.53 8.20
CA VAL A 73 0.17 -10.17 8.67
C VAL A 73 -0.89 -10.98 7.93
N SER A 74 -0.77 -11.14 6.62
CA SER A 74 -1.71 -11.94 5.85
C SER A 74 -1.61 -13.44 6.14
N PHE A 75 -0.40 -13.96 6.39
CA PHE A 75 -0.22 -15.34 6.81
C PHE A 75 -0.89 -15.62 8.16
N ILE A 76 -0.75 -14.71 9.13
CA ILE A 76 -1.47 -14.75 10.40
C ILE A 76 -2.99 -14.77 10.15
N GLY A 77 -3.50 -13.96 9.23
CA GLY A 77 -4.92 -13.94 8.86
C GLY A 77 -5.43 -15.27 8.28
N VAL A 78 -4.64 -15.91 7.42
CA VAL A 78 -4.95 -17.25 6.89
C VAL A 78 -5.00 -18.29 8.01
N LEU A 79 -3.97 -18.31 8.88
CA LEU A 79 -3.93 -19.25 10.01
C LEU A 79 -5.07 -19.01 11.01
N ALA A 80 -5.40 -17.75 11.30
CA ALA A 80 -6.48 -17.37 12.20
C ALA A 80 -7.82 -17.91 11.71
N SER A 81 -8.09 -17.74 10.42
CA SER A 81 -9.34 -18.16 9.79
C SER A 81 -9.44 -19.68 9.63
N LEU A 82 -8.33 -20.37 9.33
CA LEU A 82 -8.32 -21.84 9.20
C LEU A 82 -8.46 -22.55 10.54
N ARG A 83 -7.85 -22.01 11.60
CA ARG A 83 -7.86 -22.61 12.95
C ARG A 83 -9.02 -22.13 13.83
N ASP A 84 -9.84 -21.21 13.33
CA ASP A 84 -10.89 -20.54 14.12
C ASP A 84 -10.37 -20.00 15.46
N ASN A 85 -9.10 -19.55 15.49
CA ASN A 85 -8.43 -19.13 16.73
C ASN A 85 -8.71 -17.65 17.01
N LEU A 86 -9.58 -17.38 17.97
CA LEU A 86 -9.98 -16.02 18.38
C LEU A 86 -8.79 -15.11 18.74
N CYS A 87 -7.77 -15.63 19.41
CA CYS A 87 -6.60 -14.83 19.77
C CYS A 87 -5.86 -14.36 18.52
N LEU A 88 -5.60 -15.29 17.59
CA LEU A 88 -4.89 -14.99 16.34
C LEU A 88 -5.70 -14.05 15.44
N LEU A 89 -7.03 -14.20 15.43
CA LEU A 89 -7.95 -13.35 14.69
C LEU A 89 -7.99 -11.92 15.26
N ARG A 90 -8.01 -11.77 16.59
CA ARG A 90 -7.90 -10.46 17.26
C ARG A 90 -6.56 -9.78 16.97
N VAL A 91 -5.46 -10.53 16.98
CA VAL A 91 -4.13 -10.01 16.59
C VAL A 91 -4.16 -9.49 15.16
N PHE A 92 -4.66 -10.29 14.21
CA PHE A 92 -4.80 -9.88 12.80
C PHE A 92 -5.60 -8.58 12.65
N MET A 93 -6.77 -8.51 13.30
CA MET A 93 -7.64 -7.34 13.30
C MET A 93 -6.96 -6.08 13.89
N TYR A 94 -6.32 -6.20 15.05
CA TYR A 94 -5.64 -5.06 15.68
C TYR A 94 -4.43 -4.61 14.88
N THR A 95 -3.68 -5.52 14.26
CA THR A 95 -2.57 -5.15 13.38
C THR A 95 -3.06 -4.39 12.15
N LEU A 96 -4.11 -4.85 11.47
CA LEU A 96 -4.71 -4.11 10.35
C LEU A 96 -5.26 -2.75 10.78
N GLY A 97 -5.94 -2.69 11.92
CA GLY A 97 -6.46 -1.43 12.48
C GLY A 97 -5.35 -0.44 12.81
N LEU A 98 -4.24 -0.92 13.39
CA LEU A 98 -3.07 -0.09 13.68
C LEU A 98 -2.43 0.44 12.38
N CYS A 99 -2.26 -0.40 11.36
CA CYS A 99 -1.76 0.03 10.06
C CYS A 99 -2.63 1.14 9.45
N LEU A 100 -3.95 0.96 9.47
CA LEU A 100 -4.89 1.96 8.96
C LEU A 100 -4.78 3.30 9.70
N ILE A 101 -4.66 3.26 11.04
CA ILE A 101 -4.49 4.48 11.86
C ILE A 101 -3.15 5.16 11.52
N VAL A 102 -2.06 4.40 11.42
CA VAL A 102 -0.72 4.93 11.07
C VAL A 102 -0.74 5.56 9.68
N GLU A 103 -1.42 4.97 8.70
CA GLU A 103 -1.53 5.51 7.35
C GLU A 103 -2.34 6.81 7.32
N LEU A 104 -3.50 6.85 7.99
CA LEU A 104 -4.33 8.05 8.06
C LEU A 104 -3.63 9.19 8.79
N THR A 105 -3.03 8.91 9.95
CA THR A 105 -2.30 9.91 10.72
C THR A 105 -1.04 10.38 10.00
N GLY A 106 -0.30 9.47 9.38
CA GLY A 106 0.86 9.80 8.53
C GLY A 106 0.48 10.68 7.34
N GLY A 107 -0.62 10.37 6.67
CA GLY A 107 -1.17 11.18 5.58
C GLY A 107 -1.55 12.59 6.04
N ILE A 108 -2.25 12.71 7.18
CA ILE A 108 -2.61 14.01 7.76
C ILE A 108 -1.36 14.82 8.14
N ILE A 109 -0.37 14.20 8.77
CA ILE A 109 0.91 14.85 9.13
C ILE A 109 1.63 15.33 7.87
N ALA A 110 1.70 14.51 6.82
CA ALA A 110 2.32 14.88 5.56
C ALA A 110 1.63 16.08 4.88
N LEU A 111 0.30 16.21 5.04
CA LEU A 111 -0.46 17.36 4.54
C LEU A 111 -0.24 18.62 5.37
N ILE A 112 -0.31 18.53 6.71
CA ILE A 112 -0.10 19.67 7.61
C ILE A 112 1.33 20.22 7.45
N PHE A 113 2.32 19.33 7.42
CA PHE A 113 3.73 19.66 7.28
C PHE A 113 4.23 19.46 5.84
N ARG A 114 3.42 19.89 4.85
CA ARG A 114 3.73 19.71 3.42
C ARG A 114 5.13 20.22 3.08
N ASN A 115 5.49 21.43 3.50
CA ASN A 115 6.79 22.02 3.14
C ASN A 115 7.97 21.17 3.67
N GLN A 116 7.91 20.75 4.93
CA GLN A 116 8.94 19.89 5.52
C GLN A 116 8.99 18.51 4.87
N THR A 117 7.83 17.95 4.52
CA THR A 117 7.73 16.67 3.80
C THR A 117 8.38 16.78 2.42
N MET A 118 8.13 17.87 1.69
CA MET A 118 8.74 18.13 0.38
C MET A 118 10.24 18.36 0.49
N ASP A 119 10.71 19.06 1.52
CA ASP A 119 12.14 19.26 1.76
C ASP A 119 12.85 17.93 2.06
N LEU A 120 12.24 17.07 2.87
CA LEU A 120 12.76 15.72 3.15
C LEU A 120 12.80 14.86 1.88
N LEU A 121 11.74 14.89 1.08
CA LEU A 121 11.68 14.18 -0.20
C LEU A 121 12.76 14.68 -1.16
N ASN A 122 12.88 15.99 -1.35
CA ASN A 122 13.89 16.60 -2.22
C ASN A 122 15.31 16.31 -1.74
N LYS A 123 15.55 16.30 -0.43
CA LYS A 123 16.84 15.89 0.15
C LYS A 123 17.19 14.45 -0.22
N ASN A 124 16.21 13.53 -0.19
CA ASN A 124 16.43 12.14 -0.59
C ASN A 124 16.65 12.01 -2.11
N ILE A 125 15.91 12.75 -2.93
CA ILE A 125 16.11 12.76 -4.39
C ILE A 125 17.50 13.31 -4.74
N ARG A 126 17.94 14.41 -4.11
CA ARG A 126 19.28 14.99 -4.30
C ARG A 126 20.40 14.00 -3.95
N LYS A 127 20.24 13.23 -2.87
CA LYS A 127 21.16 12.13 -2.54
C LYS A 127 21.14 11.00 -3.57
N GLY A 128 19.97 10.71 -4.14
CA GLY A 128 19.84 9.79 -5.27
C GLY A 128 20.57 10.30 -6.52
N ILE A 129 20.42 11.58 -6.86
CA ILE A 129 21.09 12.24 -7.98
C ILE A 129 22.62 12.11 -7.89
N GLN A 130 23.20 12.22 -6.69
CA GLN A 130 24.64 11.99 -6.50
C GLN A 130 25.10 10.62 -7.01
N ASN A 131 24.28 9.59 -6.82
CA ASN A 131 24.57 8.20 -7.18
C ASN A 131 23.81 7.74 -8.45
N TYR A 132 23.35 8.67 -9.28
CA TYR A 132 22.45 8.37 -10.40
C TYR A 132 23.01 7.36 -11.42
N TYR A 133 24.34 7.26 -11.60
CA TYR A 133 24.93 6.25 -12.49
C TYR A 133 25.29 4.94 -11.78
N ASP A 134 25.36 4.95 -10.44
CA ASP A 134 25.76 3.80 -9.63
C ASP A 134 24.54 3.01 -9.12
N ASP A 135 23.38 3.67 -9.00
CA ASP A 135 22.11 3.07 -8.56
C ASP A 135 21.14 2.98 -9.75
N LEU A 136 21.11 1.81 -10.39
CA LEU A 136 20.29 1.55 -11.58
C LEU A 136 18.78 1.69 -11.30
N ASP A 137 18.34 1.34 -10.09
CA ASP A 137 16.93 1.48 -9.69
C ASP A 137 16.54 2.95 -9.62
N PHE A 138 17.34 3.76 -8.92
CA PHE A 138 17.12 5.20 -8.87
C PHE A 138 17.17 5.82 -10.27
N LYS A 139 18.13 5.43 -11.10
CA LYS A 139 18.25 5.89 -12.49
C LYS A 139 16.98 5.63 -13.28
N ASN A 140 16.49 4.38 -13.28
CA ASN A 140 15.31 3.99 -14.04
C ASN A 140 14.06 4.75 -13.57
N ILE A 141 13.90 4.90 -12.26
CA ILE A 141 12.79 5.68 -11.67
C ILE A 141 12.91 7.15 -12.06
N MET A 142 14.08 7.75 -11.92
CA MET A 142 14.28 9.17 -12.23
C MET A 142 14.08 9.45 -13.72
N ASP A 143 14.60 8.59 -14.59
CA ASP A 143 14.42 8.68 -16.05
C ASP A 143 12.96 8.60 -16.44
N PHE A 144 12.21 7.66 -15.84
CA PHE A 144 10.78 7.52 -16.03
C PHE A 144 10.05 8.78 -15.57
N VAL A 145 10.32 9.24 -14.34
CA VAL A 145 9.66 10.41 -13.74
C VAL A 145 9.90 11.66 -14.60
N GLN A 146 11.13 11.91 -15.02
CA GLN A 146 11.48 13.07 -15.84
C GLN A 146 10.79 13.06 -17.20
N LYS A 147 10.78 11.91 -17.88
CA LYS A 147 10.09 11.74 -19.17
C LYS A 147 8.57 11.84 -19.04
N GLN A 148 8.00 11.16 -18.05
CA GLN A 148 6.55 11.05 -17.86
C GLN A 148 5.94 12.37 -17.39
N PHE A 149 6.56 13.02 -16.41
CA PHE A 149 6.04 14.24 -15.79
C PHE A 149 6.67 15.52 -16.34
N LYS A 150 7.54 15.42 -17.36
CA LYS A 150 8.15 16.56 -18.06
C LYS A 150 8.80 17.54 -17.09
N CYS A 151 9.74 17.01 -16.31
CA CYS A 151 10.41 17.71 -15.21
C CYS A 151 11.91 17.37 -15.19
N CYS A 152 12.69 18.10 -14.39
CA CYS A 152 14.12 17.85 -14.24
C CYS A 152 14.58 18.15 -12.80
N GLY A 153 15.49 17.31 -12.29
CA GLY A 153 15.92 17.35 -10.89
C GLY A 153 14.81 17.01 -9.89
N GLY A 154 15.05 17.23 -8.60
CA GLY A 154 14.02 17.03 -7.57
C GLY A 154 13.14 18.26 -7.43
N SER A 155 13.78 19.37 -7.07
CA SER A 155 13.18 20.68 -6.87
C SER A 155 13.40 21.62 -8.07
N GLU A 156 14.54 21.49 -8.75
CA GLU A 156 14.90 22.33 -9.90
C GLU A 156 15.96 21.58 -10.74
N TYR A 157 16.07 21.90 -12.02
CA TYR A 157 17.07 21.30 -12.91
C TYR A 157 18.53 21.49 -12.45
N THR A 158 18.81 22.50 -11.62
CA THR A 158 20.15 22.74 -11.06
C THR A 158 20.55 21.73 -9.98
N ASP A 159 19.63 20.88 -9.51
CA ASP A 159 19.95 19.79 -8.58
C ASP A 159 20.99 18.81 -9.16
N TRP A 160 21.14 18.79 -10.49
CA TRP A 160 22.16 18.00 -11.19
C TRP A 160 23.60 18.46 -10.93
N GLU A 161 23.80 19.67 -10.38
CA GLU A 161 25.12 20.12 -9.92
C GLU A 161 25.71 19.21 -8.82
N LEU A 162 24.86 18.49 -8.09
CA LEU A 162 25.28 17.55 -7.05
C LEU A 162 25.86 16.25 -7.61
N ASN A 163 25.65 15.96 -8.89
CA ASN A 163 26.17 14.74 -9.50
C ASN A 163 27.62 14.93 -10.01
N GLN A 164 28.49 13.94 -9.76
CA GLN A 164 29.91 13.99 -10.12
C GLN A 164 30.21 14.16 -11.62
N TYR A 165 29.29 13.78 -12.51
CA TYR A 165 29.45 13.90 -13.97
C TYR A 165 28.77 15.15 -14.55
N HIS A 166 27.72 15.64 -13.90
CA HIS A 166 26.92 16.79 -14.39
C HIS A 166 27.31 18.12 -13.75
N SER A 167 27.98 18.10 -12.59
CA SER A 167 28.54 19.30 -11.96
C SER A 167 29.28 20.17 -12.97
N CYS A 168 29.16 21.48 -12.86
CA CYS A 168 29.90 22.42 -13.66
C CYS A 168 31.43 22.32 -13.48
N SER A 169 31.89 21.74 -12.37
CA SER A 169 33.31 21.46 -12.11
C SER A 169 33.75 20.08 -12.61
N ALA A 170 32.82 19.26 -13.13
CA ALA A 170 33.13 17.92 -13.58
C ALA A 170 34.03 17.94 -14.83
N PRO A 171 34.98 17.00 -14.95
CA PRO A 171 35.69 16.79 -16.19
C PRO A 171 34.79 16.05 -17.18
N GLY A 172 34.61 16.61 -18.38
CA GLY A 172 34.00 15.89 -19.50
C GLY A 172 32.81 16.61 -20.15
N PRO A 173 32.20 15.96 -21.16
CA PRO A 173 31.18 16.58 -21.99
C PRO A 173 29.82 16.74 -21.29
N LEU A 174 29.61 16.08 -20.15
CA LEU A 174 28.37 16.18 -19.37
C LEU A 174 28.39 17.35 -18.36
N ALA A 175 29.53 18.01 -18.19
CA ALA A 175 29.68 19.09 -17.23
C ALA A 175 28.75 20.28 -17.49
N CYS A 176 28.21 20.86 -16.42
CA CYS A 176 27.12 21.85 -16.46
C CYS A 176 25.84 21.36 -17.18
N GLY A 177 25.70 20.05 -17.39
CA GLY A 177 24.62 19.45 -18.15
C GLY A 177 23.49 18.90 -17.29
N VAL A 178 22.44 18.46 -17.96
CA VAL A 178 21.39 17.60 -17.36
C VAL A 178 21.20 16.37 -18.25
N PRO A 179 20.70 15.25 -17.73
CA PRO A 179 20.43 14.07 -18.54
C PRO A 179 19.41 14.34 -19.65
N TYR A 180 19.51 13.56 -20.72
CA TYR A 180 18.64 13.69 -21.89
C TYR A 180 17.14 13.46 -21.57
N THR A 181 16.82 12.81 -20.46
CA THR A 181 15.45 12.63 -19.94
C THR A 181 14.78 13.94 -19.53
N CYS A 182 15.56 14.98 -19.23
CA CYS A 182 15.07 16.34 -18.99
C CYS A 182 14.77 17.12 -20.27
N CYS A 183 15.14 16.61 -21.44
CA CYS A 183 15.02 17.32 -22.71
C CYS A 183 13.58 17.50 -23.16
N ILE A 184 13.27 18.68 -23.69
CA ILE A 184 12.03 18.91 -24.41
C ILE A 184 12.14 18.16 -25.74
N THR A 185 11.34 17.10 -25.87
CA THR A 185 11.30 16.31 -27.09
C THR A 185 10.53 17.06 -28.17
N ASN A 186 11.18 17.43 -29.26
CA ASN A 186 10.50 17.92 -30.45
C ASN A 186 9.94 16.73 -31.24
N LYS A 187 8.87 16.88 -32.02
CA LYS A 187 8.18 15.78 -32.75
C LYS A 187 9.04 15.10 -33.84
N THR A 188 10.32 15.42 -33.94
CA THR A 188 11.27 14.81 -34.87
C THR A 188 11.62 13.40 -34.42
N THR A 189 11.82 12.49 -35.39
CA THR A 189 12.07 11.05 -35.16
C THR A 189 13.41 10.73 -34.47
N VAL A 190 14.28 11.71 -34.23
CA VAL A 190 15.60 11.54 -33.60
C VAL A 190 15.68 12.34 -32.30
N MET A 191 15.97 11.63 -31.20
CA MET A 191 16.19 12.22 -29.89
C MET A 191 17.60 12.82 -29.80
N ASN A 192 17.70 14.12 -29.51
CA ASN A 192 19.00 14.75 -29.23
C ASN A 192 19.46 14.39 -27.81
N THR A 193 20.35 13.41 -27.69
CA THR A 193 20.92 12.97 -26.41
C THR A 193 21.84 14.00 -25.76
N LEU A 194 22.25 15.03 -26.50
CA LEU A 194 23.09 16.14 -26.04
C LEU A 194 22.30 17.43 -25.79
N CYS A 195 20.96 17.41 -25.82
CA CYS A 195 20.18 18.64 -25.63
C CYS A 195 20.45 19.31 -24.27
N GLY A 196 20.75 18.51 -23.24
CA GLY A 196 21.02 18.99 -21.89
C GLY A 196 22.42 19.56 -21.72
N TYR A 197 23.24 19.60 -22.76
CA TYR A 197 24.61 20.12 -22.71
C TYR A 197 24.63 21.58 -22.24
N GLN A 198 25.41 21.86 -21.19
CA GLN A 198 25.54 23.19 -20.59
C GLN A 198 24.23 23.84 -20.14
N ALA A 199 23.14 23.07 -19.95
CA ALA A 199 21.85 23.59 -19.54
C ALA A 199 21.92 24.47 -18.29
N MET A 200 22.79 24.13 -17.33
CA MET A 200 22.98 24.87 -16.07
C MET A 200 23.74 26.19 -16.21
N LYS A 201 24.35 26.49 -17.37
CA LYS A 201 24.95 27.82 -17.65
C LYS A 201 23.92 28.87 -18.02
N TYR A 202 22.74 28.45 -18.47
CA TYR A 202 21.68 29.35 -18.89
C TYR A 202 20.78 29.70 -17.72
N ASN A 203 20.31 30.95 -17.66
CA ASN A 203 19.28 31.33 -16.71
C ASN A 203 17.97 30.58 -17.02
N ARG A 204 17.12 30.39 -16.00
CA ARG A 204 15.84 29.68 -16.09
C ARG A 204 15.01 30.03 -17.35
N PRO A 205 14.86 31.31 -17.77
CA PRO A 205 14.07 31.65 -18.96
C PRO A 205 14.66 31.16 -20.28
N ALA A 206 15.98 31.03 -20.37
CA ALA A 206 16.66 30.49 -21.53
C ALA A 206 16.65 28.94 -21.48
N ALA A 207 16.97 28.35 -20.33
CA ALA A 207 16.99 26.89 -20.14
C ALA A 207 15.63 26.24 -20.44
N GLN A 208 14.52 26.86 -20.02
CA GLN A 208 13.16 26.31 -20.24
C GLN A 208 12.74 26.17 -21.71
N THR A 209 13.51 26.73 -22.65
CA THR A 209 13.22 26.58 -24.09
C THR A 209 13.66 25.24 -24.67
N PHE A 210 14.57 24.53 -23.99
CA PHE A 210 15.11 23.24 -24.45
C PHE A 210 15.15 22.15 -23.38
N VAL A 211 15.04 22.47 -22.09
CA VAL A 211 14.89 21.50 -20.98
C VAL A 211 13.69 21.80 -20.10
N HIS A 212 13.13 20.77 -19.49
CA HIS A 212 12.08 20.88 -18.49
C HIS A 212 12.64 21.37 -17.15
N VAL A 213 12.77 22.68 -16.96
CA VAL A 213 13.44 23.26 -15.76
C VAL A 213 12.77 22.90 -14.44
N ARG A 214 11.44 22.72 -14.43
CA ARG A 214 10.64 22.48 -13.24
C ARG A 214 11.07 21.20 -12.50
N GLY A 215 11.19 21.29 -11.18
CA GLY A 215 11.41 20.13 -10.31
C GLY A 215 10.35 19.05 -10.43
N CYS A 216 10.79 17.80 -10.35
CA CYS A 216 9.91 16.64 -10.44
C CYS A 216 8.97 16.47 -9.25
N THR A 217 9.34 16.88 -8.03
CA THR A 217 8.42 16.77 -6.89
C THR A 217 7.15 17.59 -7.11
N ASP A 218 7.30 18.82 -7.56
CA ASP A 218 6.17 19.70 -7.83
C ASP A 218 5.39 19.24 -9.07
N ALA A 219 6.07 18.79 -10.12
CA ALA A 219 5.42 18.31 -11.34
C ALA A 219 4.53 17.10 -11.06
N VAL A 220 4.99 16.13 -10.26
CA VAL A 220 4.20 14.95 -9.87
C VAL A 220 2.97 15.35 -9.05
N ILE A 221 3.12 16.27 -8.10
CA ILE A 221 1.98 16.73 -7.28
C ILE A 221 0.93 17.43 -8.15
N ILE A 222 1.36 18.33 -9.03
CA ILE A 222 0.45 19.04 -9.93
C ILE A 222 -0.27 18.05 -10.84
N TRP A 223 0.45 17.05 -11.35
CA TRP A 223 -0.18 16.00 -12.15
C TRP A 223 -1.26 15.25 -11.37
N PHE A 224 -1.04 14.91 -10.10
CA PHE A 224 -2.08 14.28 -9.27
C PHE A 224 -3.28 15.19 -9.02
N LEU A 225 -3.05 16.49 -8.82
CA LEU A 225 -4.13 17.48 -8.64
C LEU A 225 -4.96 17.63 -9.93
N ASP A 226 -4.30 17.66 -11.08
CA ASP A 226 -4.96 17.74 -12.40
C ASP A 226 -5.68 16.43 -12.76
N ASN A 227 -5.20 15.30 -12.24
CA ASN A 227 -5.77 13.96 -12.46
C ASN A 227 -6.40 13.40 -11.18
N TYR A 228 -7.36 14.14 -10.61
CA TYR A 228 -7.99 13.81 -9.33
C TYR A 228 -8.61 12.40 -9.29
N THR A 229 -9.07 11.86 -10.43
CA THR A 229 -9.64 10.51 -10.53
C THR A 229 -8.61 9.43 -10.25
N ILE A 230 -7.39 9.57 -10.78
CA ILE A 230 -6.27 8.65 -10.53
C ILE A 230 -5.83 8.77 -9.07
N MET A 231 -5.73 9.98 -8.55
CA MET A 231 -5.40 10.23 -7.15
C MET A 231 -6.42 9.57 -6.20
N ALA A 232 -7.71 9.80 -6.43
CA ALA A 232 -8.78 9.20 -5.63
C ALA A 232 -8.77 7.67 -5.72
N GLY A 233 -8.54 7.12 -6.92
CA GLY A 233 -8.40 5.68 -7.13
C GLY A 233 -7.21 5.08 -6.38
N ALA A 234 -6.06 5.74 -6.37
CA ALA A 234 -4.88 5.31 -5.62
C ALA A 234 -5.12 5.33 -4.11
N LEU A 235 -5.71 6.41 -3.57
CA LEU A 235 -6.06 6.52 -2.15
C LEU A 235 -7.07 5.45 -1.73
N LEU A 236 -8.11 5.23 -2.54
CA LEU A 236 -9.12 4.19 -2.29
C LEU A 236 -8.48 2.79 -2.36
N GLY A 237 -7.58 2.55 -3.30
CA GLY A 237 -6.88 1.26 -3.45
C GLY A 237 -5.99 0.91 -2.26
N ILE A 238 -5.49 1.90 -1.51
CA ILE A 238 -4.71 1.70 -0.29
C ILE A 238 -5.63 1.51 0.93
N LEU A 239 -6.59 2.42 1.12
CA LEU A 239 -7.40 2.47 2.34
C LEU A 239 -8.55 1.46 2.36
N LEU A 240 -9.22 1.24 1.22
CA LEU A 240 -10.41 0.40 1.17
C LEU A 240 -10.12 -1.06 1.54
N PRO A 241 -9.05 -1.71 1.04
CA PRO A 241 -8.80 -3.10 1.39
C PRO A 241 -8.47 -3.29 2.87
N GLN A 242 -7.80 -2.33 3.52
CA GLN A 242 -7.53 -2.39 4.96
C GLN A 242 -8.81 -2.21 5.76
N PHE A 243 -9.64 -1.22 5.41
CA PHE A 243 -10.94 -1.03 6.05
C PHE A 243 -11.83 -2.28 5.92
N LEU A 244 -11.90 -2.86 4.72
CA LEU A 244 -12.63 -4.11 4.50
C LEU A 244 -12.05 -5.27 5.32
N GLY A 245 -10.72 -5.39 5.40
CA GLY A 245 -10.07 -6.42 6.21
C GLY A 245 -10.42 -6.31 7.70
N VAL A 246 -10.40 -5.09 8.25
CA VAL A 246 -10.81 -4.82 9.64
C VAL A 246 -12.28 -5.13 9.83
N LEU A 247 -13.16 -4.68 8.93
CA LEU A 247 -14.60 -4.94 9.01
C LEU A 247 -14.91 -6.44 8.95
N LEU A 248 -14.34 -7.16 7.99
CA LEU A 248 -14.52 -8.61 7.86
C LEU A 248 -14.02 -9.35 9.10
N SER A 249 -12.86 -8.95 9.64
CA SER A 249 -12.31 -9.54 10.86
C SER A 249 -13.20 -9.27 12.07
N LEU A 250 -13.70 -8.04 12.25
CA LEU A 250 -14.65 -7.69 13.32
C LEU A 250 -15.94 -8.51 13.22
N LEU A 251 -16.53 -8.59 12.03
CA LEU A 251 -17.73 -9.38 11.79
C LEU A 251 -17.49 -10.86 12.10
N TYR A 252 -16.33 -11.39 11.74
CA TYR A 252 -16.00 -12.79 12.00
C TYR A 252 -15.70 -13.04 13.49
N VAL A 253 -14.95 -12.16 14.18
CA VAL A 253 -14.70 -12.24 15.64
C VAL A 253 -16.02 -12.24 16.39
N THR A 254 -16.89 -11.25 16.13
CA THR A 254 -18.18 -11.14 16.81
C THR A 254 -19.05 -12.37 16.59
N ARG A 255 -19.12 -12.90 15.37
CA ARG A 255 -19.86 -14.15 15.11
C ARG A 255 -19.28 -15.37 15.84
N VAL A 256 -17.96 -15.49 15.94
CA VAL A 256 -17.33 -16.59 16.67
C VAL A 256 -17.56 -16.47 18.18
N GLU A 257 -17.49 -15.25 18.73
CA GLU A 257 -17.80 -14.98 20.14
C GLU A 257 -19.27 -15.28 20.47
N ASP A 258 -20.20 -14.85 19.61
CA ASP A 258 -21.62 -15.16 19.74
C ASP A 258 -21.83 -16.69 19.82
N MET A 259 -21.24 -17.46 18.91
CA MET A 259 -21.35 -18.93 18.89
C MET A 259 -20.79 -19.60 20.15
N ILE A 260 -19.67 -19.10 20.68
CA ILE A 260 -19.08 -19.63 21.92
C ILE A 260 -19.99 -19.31 23.12
N SER A 261 -20.55 -18.10 23.18
CA SER A 261 -21.46 -17.70 24.25
C SER A 261 -22.75 -18.51 24.27
N GLU A 262 -23.34 -18.80 23.09
CA GLU A 262 -24.53 -19.64 22.95
C GLU A 262 -24.26 -21.08 23.41
N TRP A 263 -23.08 -21.62 23.08
CA TRP A 263 -22.70 -22.97 23.48
C TRP A 263 -22.46 -23.09 24.98
N ASN A 264 -21.76 -22.13 25.59
CA ASN A 264 -21.54 -22.09 27.04
C ASN A 264 -22.87 -21.98 27.79
N THR A 265 -23.76 -21.08 27.36
CA THR A 265 -25.09 -20.93 27.97
C THR A 265 -25.90 -22.22 27.87
N SER A 266 -25.87 -22.89 26.71
CA SER A 266 -26.55 -24.17 26.53
C SER A 266 -25.96 -25.27 27.42
N ALA A 267 -24.64 -25.27 27.63
CA ALA A 267 -23.98 -26.21 28.52
C ALA A 267 -24.35 -25.95 29.99
N ASP A 268 -24.35 -24.70 30.42
CA ASP A 268 -24.74 -24.30 31.78
C ASP A 268 -26.20 -24.69 32.08
N VAL A 269 -27.12 -24.46 31.15
CA VAL A 269 -28.54 -24.87 31.27
C VAL A 269 -28.69 -26.39 31.36
N LEU A 270 -27.89 -27.17 30.61
CA LEU A 270 -27.93 -28.63 30.70
C LEU A 270 -27.39 -29.14 32.04
N LEU A 271 -26.35 -28.50 32.58
CA LEU A 271 -25.78 -28.82 33.89
C LEU A 271 -26.72 -28.44 35.05
N GLU A 272 -27.40 -27.29 34.97
CA GLU A 272 -28.41 -26.87 35.96
C GLU A 272 -29.71 -27.68 35.85
N GLY A 273 -30.13 -28.05 34.64
CA GLY A 273 -31.30 -28.90 34.39
C GLY A 273 -31.15 -30.33 34.90
N GLU A 274 -29.92 -30.78 35.17
CA GLU A 274 -29.64 -32.06 35.81
C GLU A 274 -29.67 -31.95 37.36
N ALA A 275 -29.53 -30.74 37.90
CA ALA A 275 -29.67 -30.45 39.34
C ALA A 275 -31.12 -30.12 39.76
N THR A 276 -32.00 -29.72 38.83
CA THR A 276 -33.39 -29.38 39.17
C THR A 276 -34.35 -29.70 38.02
N LYS A 277 -35.33 -30.57 38.27
CA LYS A 277 -36.58 -30.67 37.50
C LYS A 277 -37.73 -30.32 38.47
N PRO A 278 -38.83 -29.62 38.11
CA PRO A 278 -39.32 -29.27 36.75
C PRO A 278 -39.85 -27.81 36.56
N ASP A 279 -40.35 -27.57 35.33
CA ASP A 279 -41.39 -26.62 34.84
C ASP A 279 -41.12 -25.14 34.46
N ILE A 280 -41.27 -24.86 33.15
CA ILE A 280 -41.89 -23.68 32.47
C ILE A 280 -41.11 -22.34 32.61
N GLU A 281 -40.75 -21.55 31.58
CA GLU A 281 -41.55 -20.89 30.52
C GLU A 281 -40.57 -20.28 29.48
N PHE A 282 -40.74 -20.52 28.18
CA PHE A 282 -39.90 -19.89 27.14
C PHE A 282 -40.50 -18.53 26.77
N SER A 283 -40.05 -17.48 27.47
CA SER A 283 -40.38 -16.10 27.15
C SER A 283 -39.74 -15.68 25.83
N SER A 284 -40.59 -15.21 24.93
CA SER A 284 -40.30 -14.74 23.60
C SER A 284 -39.57 -13.39 23.59
N VAL A 285 -38.42 -13.31 22.92
CA VAL A 285 -37.86 -12.04 22.45
C VAL A 285 -37.19 -12.23 21.08
N GLY A 286 -37.63 -11.44 20.09
CA GLY A 286 -36.76 -11.01 18.98
C GLY A 286 -37.04 -11.63 17.60
N CYS A 287 -37.82 -10.90 16.79
CA CYS A 287 -38.05 -11.11 15.36
C CYS A 287 -36.78 -11.38 14.51
N CYS A 288 -36.80 -12.47 13.72
CA CYS A 288 -36.11 -12.55 12.43
C CYS A 288 -37.08 -13.08 11.37
N ARG A 289 -37.23 -12.30 10.30
CA ARG A 289 -38.24 -12.44 9.24
C ARG A 289 -37.78 -13.47 8.21
N CYS A 290 -38.39 -14.65 8.17
CA CYS A 290 -38.25 -15.60 7.06
C CYS A 290 -39.45 -15.44 6.10
N TYR A 291 -39.19 -15.21 4.82
CA TYR A 291 -40.21 -15.17 3.77
C TYR A 291 -40.77 -16.58 3.50
N PRO A 292 -42.08 -16.75 3.26
CA PRO A 292 -42.65 -18.06 2.95
C PRO A 292 -42.39 -18.43 1.48
N GLY A 293 -41.81 -19.60 1.25
CA GLY A 293 -41.85 -20.28 -0.03
C GLY A 293 -43.26 -20.79 -0.30
N GLN A 294 -43.82 -20.42 -1.45
CA GLN A 294 -45.03 -21.05 -1.98
C GLN A 294 -44.70 -22.47 -2.44
N GLU A 295 -45.35 -23.47 -1.85
CA GLU A 295 -45.53 -24.77 -2.50
C GLU A 295 -47.00 -24.91 -2.88
N THR A 296 -47.26 -24.58 -4.14
CA THR A 296 -48.40 -25.06 -4.93
C THR A 296 -48.33 -26.57 -5.03
N TYR A 297 -49.33 -27.33 -4.56
CA TYR A 297 -49.77 -28.57 -5.22
C TYR A 297 -51.25 -28.83 -4.92
N ALA A 298 -51.95 -29.21 -5.98
CA ALA A 298 -53.35 -29.64 -6.03
C ALA A 298 -53.55 -31.03 -5.42
#